data_AF-A0AAE5A8I4-F1
#
_entry.id   AF-A0AAE5A8I4-F1
#
_cell.length_a   1.000
_cell.length_b   1.000
_cell.length_c   1.000
_cell.angle_alpha   90.00
_cell.angle_beta   90.00
_cell.angle_gamma   90.00
#
_symmetry.space_group_name_H-M   'P 1'
#
loop_
_entity.id
_entity.type
_entity.pdbx_description
1 polymer ?
#
loop_
_entity_poly.entity_id
_entity_poly.type
_entity_poly.pdbx_seq_one_letter_code
_entity_poly.pdbx_strand_id
1 'polypeptide(L)'
;MSALPPPDSARLTALDRHFRFGLSASELEEFAPAVEASLGASTAVEDLYRRSAPPAPQREWAPAAPERNRLGAWYVTTEIA
;
A
#
# COMPACT_ATOMS: atom_id res chain seq x y z
N MET A 1 -6.17 -0.50 6.14
CA MET A 1 -5.22 0.19 5.25
C MET A 1 -4.74 1.41 6.01
N SER A 2 -3.43 1.52 6.23
CA SER A 2 -2.87 2.62 7.02
C SER A 2 -2.80 3.85 6.14
N ALA A 3 -3.42 4.95 6.57
CA ALA A 3 -3.21 6.24 5.95
C ALA A 3 -1.70 6.48 5.82
N LEU A 4 -1.25 6.91 4.65
CA LEU A 4 0.14 7.31 4.45
C LEU A 4 0.43 8.46 5.44
N PRO A 5 1.35 8.30 6.39
CA PRO A 5 1.65 9.38 7.31
C PRO A 5 2.23 10.56 6.51
N PRO A 6 1.89 11.81 6.85
CA PRO A 6 2.52 12.96 6.21
C PRO A 6 4.04 12.87 6.39
N PRO A 7 4.83 13.26 5.38
CA PRO A 7 6.27 13.23 5.48
C PRO A 7 6.72 14.24 6.53
N ASP A 8 7.49 13.78 7.50
CA ASP A 8 8.17 14.65 8.46
C ASP A 8 9.42 15.28 7.81
N SER A 9 10.01 16.25 8.50
CA SER A 9 11.21 16.95 8.04
C SER A 9 12.38 16.01 7.75
N ALA A 10 12.50 14.92 8.50
CA ALA A 10 13.54 13.91 8.28
C ALA A 10 13.33 13.16 6.95
N ARG A 11 12.08 12.81 6.61
CA ARG A 11 11.72 12.22 5.31
C ARG A 11 11.95 13.19 4.16
N LEU A 12 11.58 14.46 4.30
CA LEU A 12 11.82 15.48 3.27
C LEU A 12 13.33 15.68 3.03
N THR A 13 14.13 15.72 4.09
CA THR A 13 15.61 15.78 3.98
C THR A 13 16.19 14.55 3.29
N ALA A 14 15.65 13.36 3.58
CA ALA A 14 16.07 12.13 2.91
C ALA A 14 15.76 12.16 1.41
N LEU A 15 14.60 12.69 1.01
CA LEU A 15 14.21 12.86 -0.38
C LEU A 15 15.12 13.86 -1.11
N ASP A 16 15.42 15.00 -0.49
CA ASP A 16 16.38 15.98 -1.04
C ASP A 16 17.75 15.34 -1.32
N ARG A 17 18.29 14.58 -0.36
CA ARG A 17 19.57 13.87 -0.54
C ARG A 17 19.51 12.80 -1.62
N HIS A 18 18.42 12.03 -1.65
CA HIS A 18 18.24 10.94 -2.60
C HIS A 18 18.17 11.45 -4.04
N PHE A 19 17.35 12.48 -4.27
CA PHE A 19 17.14 13.07 -5.59
C PHE A 19 18.09 14.22 -5.94
N ARG A 20 18.92 14.64 -4.96
CA ARG A 20 19.91 15.73 -5.09
C ARG A 20 19.29 17.05 -5.53
N PHE A 21 18.17 17.43 -4.92
CA PHE A 21 17.52 18.72 -5.21
C PHE A 21 18.36 19.91 -4.74
N GLY A 22 19.16 19.73 -3.68
CA GLY A 22 20.09 20.75 -3.19
C GLY A 22 19.38 21.86 -2.41
N LEU A 23 18.25 21.54 -1.78
CA LEU A 23 17.42 22.49 -1.06
C LEU A 23 17.98 22.75 0.35
N SER A 24 17.91 24.00 0.77
CA SER A 24 18.13 24.41 2.16
C SER A 24 16.99 23.95 3.07
N ALA A 25 17.21 24.00 4.40
CA ALA A 25 16.18 23.65 5.37
C ALA A 25 14.92 24.52 5.23
N SER A 26 15.07 25.83 4.98
CA SER A 26 13.94 26.75 4.79
C SER A 26 13.16 26.47 3.52
N GLU A 27 13.83 26.08 2.43
CA GLU A 27 13.16 25.68 1.19
C GLU A 27 12.41 24.36 1.38
N LEU A 28 12.97 23.40 2.14
CA LEU A 28 12.26 22.16 2.48
C LEU A 28 11.00 22.42 3.32
N GLU A 29 11.06 23.36 4.26
CA GLU A 29 9.91 23.78 5.06
C GLU A 29 8.83 24.43 4.18
N GLU A 30 9.23 25.20 3.16
CA GLU A 30 8.29 25.81 2.20
C GLU A 30 7.52 24.75 1.39
N PHE A 31 8.19 23.68 0.97
CA PHE A 31 7.55 22.61 0.19
C PHE A 31 6.72 21.64 1.04
N ALA A 32 6.94 21.56 2.35
CA ALA A 32 6.30 20.56 3.21
C ALA A 32 4.76 20.54 3.10
N PRO A 33 4.04 21.68 3.14
CA PRO A 33 2.58 21.69 3.02
C PRO A 33 2.08 21.23 1.64
N ALA A 34 2.81 21.55 0.57
CA ALA A 34 2.44 21.15 -0.78
C ALA A 34 2.59 19.63 -0.97
N VAL A 35 3.68 19.06 -0.44
CA VAL A 35 3.90 17.60 -0.44
C VAL A 35 2.81 16.90 0.36
N GLU A 36 2.48 17.37 1.56
CA GLU A 36 1.39 16.82 2.36
C GLU A 36 0.04 16.87 1.61
N ALA A 37 -0.31 18.02 1.04
CA ALA A 37 -1.56 18.19 0.28
C ALA A 37 -1.64 17.22 -0.91
N SER A 38 -0.53 17.00 -1.62
CA SER A 38 -0.50 16.06 -2.73
C SER A 38 -0.74 14.59 -2.33
N LEU A 39 -0.39 14.20 -1.09
CA LEU A 39 -0.72 12.88 -0.56
C LEU A 39 -2.21 12.71 -0.24
N GLY A 40 -2.96 13.81 -0.10
CA GLY A 40 -4.42 13.77 0.05
C GLY A 40 -5.14 13.11 -1.13
N ALA A 41 -4.53 13.14 -2.32
CA ALA A 41 -5.06 12.42 -3.49
C ALA A 41 -5.10 10.90 -3.26
N SER A 42 -4.09 10.33 -2.58
CA SER A 42 -4.06 8.90 -2.24
C SER A 42 -5.20 8.53 -1.29
N THR A 43 -5.49 9.37 -0.29
CA THR A 43 -6.65 9.18 0.60
C THR A 43 -7.97 9.22 -0.17
N ALA A 44 -8.11 10.16 -1.12
CA ALA A 44 -9.30 10.24 -1.96
C ALA A 44 -9.49 8.97 -2.82
N VAL A 45 -8.41 8.39 -3.35
CA VAL A 45 -8.45 7.11 -4.07
C VAL A 45 -8.83 5.96 -3.15
N GLU A 46 -8.30 5.89 -1.93
CA GLU A 46 -8.68 4.85 -0.95
C GLU A 46 -10.17 4.93 -0.59
N ASP A 47 -10.69 6.13 -0.39
CA ASP A 47 -12.09 6.35 -0.11
C ASP A 47 -12.97 5.99 -1.32
N LEU A 48 -12.53 6.32 -2.53
CA LEU A 48 -13.20 5.89 -3.75
C LEU A 48 -13.21 4.36 -3.86
N TYR A 49 -12.08 3.71 -3.64
CA TYR A 49 -11.97 2.25 -3.66
C TYR A 49 -12.91 1.62 -2.64
N ARG A 50 -12.96 2.12 -1.40
CA ARG A 50 -13.87 1.61 -0.36
C ARG A 50 -15.34 1.68 -0.77
N ARG A 51 -15.74 2.71 -1.51
CA ARG A 51 -17.11 2.90 -1.98
C ARG A 51 -17.44 2.11 -3.24
N SER A 52 -16.46 1.86 -4.10
CA SER A 52 -16.69 1.36 -5.47
C SER A 52 -16.14 -0.04 -5.72
N ALA A 53 -15.34 -0.59 -4.79
CA ALA A 53 -14.77 -1.91 -4.96
C ALA A 53 -15.88 -2.95 -5.12
N PRO A 54 -15.75 -3.87 -6.10
CA PRO A 54 -16.68 -4.96 -6.22
C PRO A 54 -16.60 -5.84 -4.97
N PRO A 55 -17.69 -6.52 -4.59
CA PRO A 55 -17.65 -7.53 -3.54
C PRO A 55 -16.55 -8.57 -3.85
N ALA A 56 -15.76 -8.90 -2.84
CA ALA A 56 -14.76 -9.95 -2.98
C ALA A 56 -15.45 -11.29 -3.29
N PRO A 57 -14.95 -12.08 -4.26
CA PRO A 57 -15.55 -13.37 -4.55
C PRO A 57 -15.39 -14.30 -3.35
N GLN A 58 -16.48 -14.93 -2.95
CA GLN A 58 -16.42 -16.03 -1.99
C GLN A 58 -16.15 -17.32 -2.75
N ARG A 59 -15.02 -17.97 -2.42
CA ARG A 59 -14.62 -19.26 -2.98
C ARG A 59 -14.25 -20.19 -1.86
N GLU A 60 -14.83 -21.38 -1.88
CA GLU A 60 -14.51 -22.42 -0.90
C GLU A 60 -13.11 -22.98 -1.16
N TRP A 61 -12.40 -23.24 -0.08
CA TRP A 61 -11.11 -23.90 -0.13
C TRP A 61 -10.93 -24.68 1.17
N ALA A 62 -10.08 -25.70 1.12
CA ALA A 62 -9.70 -26.49 2.28
C ALA A 62 -8.20 -26.81 2.22
N PRO A 63 -7.54 -27.04 3.37
CA PRO A 63 -6.24 -27.69 3.39
C PRO A 63 -6.32 -29.05 2.68
N ALA A 64 -5.28 -29.42 1.95
CA ALA A 64 -5.26 -30.71 1.27
C ALA A 64 -5.19 -31.86 2.30
N ALA A 65 -6.06 -32.86 2.16
CA ALA A 65 -6.01 -34.06 3.01
C ALA A 65 -4.61 -34.71 2.93
N PRO A 66 -3.98 -35.10 4.06
CA PRO A 66 -2.62 -35.63 4.06
C PRO A 66 -2.41 -36.80 3.09
N GLU A 67 -3.42 -37.66 2.96
CA GLU A 67 -3.40 -38.84 2.10
C GLU A 67 -3.40 -38.47 0.62
N ARG A 68 -3.95 -37.30 0.27
CA ARG A 68 -4.00 -36.73 -1.09
C ARG A 68 -2.86 -35.76 -1.37
N ASN A 69 -2.09 -35.36 -0.35
CA ASN A 69 -0.96 -34.44 -0.47
C ASN A 69 0.38 -35.08 -0.08
N ARG A 70 0.59 -36.34 -0.44
CA ARG A 70 1.81 -37.10 -0.06
C ARG A 70 3.11 -36.50 -0.59
N LEU A 71 3.03 -35.70 -1.66
CA LEU A 71 4.16 -35.02 -2.26
C LEU A 71 4.37 -33.61 -1.71
N GLY A 72 3.48 -33.12 -0.82
CA GLY A 72 3.51 -31.74 -0.33
C GLY A 72 3.29 -30.69 -1.43
N ALA A 73 2.71 -31.09 -2.57
CA ALA A 73 2.53 -30.24 -3.73
C ALA A 73 1.35 -29.26 -3.61
N TRP A 74 0.39 -29.56 -2.73
CA TRP A 74 -0.79 -28.72 -2.50
C TRP A 74 -0.67 -27.88 -1.23
N TYR A 75 -0.94 -26.58 -1.35
CA TYR A 75 -1.15 -25.69 -0.20
C TYR A 75 -2.61 -25.73 0.27
N VAL A 76 -3.54 -25.52 -0.66
CA VAL A 76 -4.99 -25.69 -0.48
C VAL A 76 -5.57 -26.42 -1.68
N THR A 77 -6.73 -27.03 -1.50
CA THR A 77 -7.56 -27.60 -2.57
C THR A 77 -8.88 -26.84 -2.64
N THR A 78 -9.42 -26.68 -3.84
CA THR A 78 -10.65 -25.94 -4.15
C THR A 78 -11.24 -26.48 -5.45
N GLU A 79 -12.50 -26.17 -5.72
CA GLU A 79 -13.15 -26.39 -7.01
C GLU A 79 -13.63 -25.01 -7.52
N ILE A 80 -12.84 -24.40 -8.40
CA ILE A 80 -13.16 -23.10 -8.99
C ILE A 80 -13.88 -23.37 -10.31
N ALA A 81 -15.15 -23.00 -10.39
CA ALA A 81 -15.92 -22.94 -11.64
C ALA A 81 -15.66 -21.65 -12.41
#